data_AF-A0A0D5A158-F1
#
_entry.id   AF-A0A0D5A158-F1
#
_cell.length_a   1.000
_cell.length_b   1.000
_cell.length_c   1.000
_cell.angle_alpha   90.00
_cell.angle_beta   90.00
_cell.angle_gamma   90.00
#
_symmetry.space_group_name_H-M   'P 1'
#
loop_
_entity.id
_entity.type
_entity.pdbx_description
1 polymer ?
#
loop_
_entity_poly.entity_id
_entity_poly.type
_entity_poly.pdbx_seq_one_letter_code
_entity_poly.pdbx_strand_id
1 'polypeptide(L)'
;MASRGWYGVDFDGTLATYDHWRGIDHVGEPIKPMVDRVKAWLDQGLEVRIFTARCAGPEDCKPAIEKFCLENIGEVLPITNIKDFGLIELWDDRAVQVEYNTGKRVG
;
A
#
# COMPACT_ATOMS: atom_id res chain seq x y z
N MET A 1 20.22 -1.08 15.89
CA MET A 1 18.85 -0.80 16.38
C MET A 1 17.92 -1.53 15.46
N ALA A 2 17.04 -2.42 15.95
CA ALA A 2 16.01 -2.99 15.09
C ALA A 2 15.18 -1.81 14.58
N SER A 3 15.15 -1.59 13.26
CA SER A 3 14.23 -0.63 12.67
C SER A 3 12.83 -0.98 13.16
N ARG A 4 12.08 0.00 13.67
CA ARG A 4 10.63 -0.19 13.82
C ARG A 4 10.14 -0.59 12.43
N GLY A 5 9.51 -1.76 12.31
CA GLY A 5 9.07 -2.28 11.01
C GLY A 5 8.01 -1.37 10.37
N TRP A 6 7.55 -1.72 9.19
CA TRP A 6 6.63 -0.91 8.39
C TRP A 6 5.37 -1.67 8.00
N TYR A 7 4.29 -0.92 7.80
CA TYR A 7 3.00 -1.41 7.32
C TYR A 7 2.92 -1.18 5.81
N GLY A 8 2.75 -2.26 5.05
CA GLY A 8 2.60 -2.21 3.61
C GLY A 8 1.14 -2.10 3.21
N VAL A 9 0.82 -1.17 2.33
CA VAL A 9 -0.54 -0.97 1.84
C VAL A 9 -0.52 -0.98 0.31
N ASP A 10 -1.28 -1.90 -0.29
CA ASP A 10 -1.50 -1.90 -1.72
C ASP A 10 -2.24 -0.65 -2.19
N PHE A 11 -2.13 -0.37 -3.48
CA PHE A 11 -2.67 0.83 -4.09
C PHE A 11 -4.00 0.58 -4.80
N ASP A 12 -4.01 -0.24 -5.86
CA ASP A 12 -5.16 -0.42 -6.76
C ASP A 12 -6.18 -1.41 -6.21
N GLY A 13 -7.36 -0.93 -5.83
CA GLY A 13 -8.39 -1.74 -5.19
C GLY A 13 -8.30 -1.72 -3.66
N THR A 14 -7.22 -1.14 -3.12
CA THR A 14 -6.96 -1.05 -1.68
C THR A 14 -7.03 0.41 -1.18
N LEU A 15 -6.18 1.30 -1.70
CA LEU A 15 -6.19 2.73 -1.35
C LEU A 15 -6.99 3.58 -2.35
N ALA A 16 -6.93 3.23 -3.63
CA ALA A 16 -7.67 3.88 -4.70
C ALA A 16 -8.62 2.87 -5.35
N THR A 17 -9.82 3.30 -5.73
CA THR A 17 -10.76 2.42 -6.44
C THR A 17 -10.14 1.95 -7.76
N TYR A 18 -10.31 0.68 -8.09
CA TYR A 18 -9.81 0.11 -9.32
C TYR A 18 -10.88 -0.79 -9.96
N ASP A 19 -11.06 -0.63 -11.26
CA ASP A 19 -11.97 -1.46 -12.05
C ASP A 19 -11.23 -2.13 -13.23
N HIS A 20 -10.50 -1.35 -14.03
CA HIS A 20 -9.64 -1.86 -15.09
C HIS A 20 -8.44 -0.93 -15.34
N TRP A 21 -7.42 -1.48 -16.01
CA TRP A 21 -6.21 -0.73 -16.33
C TRP A 21 -6.48 0.34 -17.38
N ARG A 22 -6.06 1.59 -17.07
CA ARG A 22 -6.18 2.75 -17.97
C ARG A 22 -4.85 3.47 -18.23
N GLY A 23 -3.73 2.87 -17.81
CA GLY A 23 -2.39 3.46 -17.91
C GLY A 23 -1.79 3.83 -16.56
N ILE A 24 -0.46 3.99 -16.54
CA ILE A 24 0.33 4.18 -15.32
C ILE A 24 -0.06 5.43 -14.51
N ASP A 25 -0.47 6.49 -15.21
CA ASP A 25 -0.84 7.77 -14.62
C ASP A 25 -2.28 7.81 -14.09
N HIS A 26 -3.11 6.83 -14.45
CA HIS A 26 -4.51 6.81 -14.02
C HIS A 26 -4.63 6.28 -12.58
N VAL A 27 -5.31 7.03 -11.73
CA VAL A 27 -5.59 6.69 -10.33
C VAL A 27 -7.08 6.90 -10.09
N GLY A 28 -7.73 5.95 -9.41
CA GLY A 28 -9.14 6.07 -9.05
C GLY A 28 -9.37 6.91 -7.79
N GLU A 29 -10.64 7.00 -7.38
CA GLU A 29 -11.05 7.75 -6.19
C GLU A 29 -10.50 7.12 -4.90
N PRO A 30 -10.23 7.92 -3.85
CA PRO A 30 -9.75 7.40 -2.58
C PRO A 30 -10.78 6.48 -1.91
N ILE A 31 -10.33 5.31 -1.47
CA ILE A 31 -11.12 4.42 -0.62
C ILE A 31 -10.99 4.94 0.82
N LYS A 32 -11.93 5.81 1.21
CA LYS A 32 -11.88 6.57 2.46
C LYS A 32 -11.56 5.72 3.71
N PRO A 33 -12.16 4.54 3.95
CA PRO A 33 -11.82 3.74 5.12
C PRO A 33 -10.35 3.32 5.20
N MET A 34 -9.70 3.07 4.07
CA MET A 34 -8.28 2.69 4.04
C MET A 34 -7.38 3.93 4.19
N VAL A 35 -7.74 5.04 3.53
CA VAL A 35 -7.04 6.33 3.70
C VAL A 35 -7.07 6.79 5.17
N ASP A 36 -8.23 6.75 5.82
CA ASP A 36 -8.39 7.11 7.23
C ASP A 36 -7.52 6.21 8.14
N ARG A 37 -7.44 4.91 7.83
CA ARG A 37 -6.59 3.95 8.56
C ARG A 37 -5.11 4.29 8.41
N VAL A 38 -4.65 4.60 7.21
CA VAL A 38 -3.26 5.02 6.96
C VAL A 38 -2.93 6.28 7.75
N LYS A 39 -3.79 7.31 7.71
CA LYS A 39 -3.61 8.52 8.52
C LYS A 39 -3.50 8.21 10.01
N ALA A 40 -4.37 7.34 10.52
CA ALA A 40 -4.33 6.96 11.93
C ALA A 40 -3.02 6.26 12.33
N TRP A 41 -2.40 5.47 11.43
CA TRP A 41 -1.08 4.88 11.68
C TRP A 41 0.04 5.92 11.67
N LEU A 42 -0.01 6.87 10.73
CA LEU A 42 0.95 7.97 10.65
C LEU A 42 0.88 8.86 11.90
N ASP A 43 -0.32 9.18 12.38
CA ASP A 43 -0.55 9.92 13.65
C ASP A 43 0.02 9.19 14.87
N GLN A 44 0.11 7.85 14.82
CA GLN A 44 0.75 7.02 15.85
C GLN A 44 2.28 6.92 15.70
N GLY A 45 2.85 7.54 14.67
CA GLY A 45 4.29 7.48 14.37
C GLY A 45 4.74 6.13 13.80
N LEU A 46 3.83 5.38 13.17
CA LEU A 46 4.15 4.13 12.48
C LEU A 46 4.63 4.43 11.05
N GLU A 47 5.60 3.64 10.58
CA GLU A 47 6.06 3.74 9.19
C GLU A 47 5.07 3.02 8.27
N VAL A 48 4.53 3.74 7.29
CA VAL A 48 3.64 3.18 6.26
C VAL A 48 4.29 3.34 4.89
N ARG A 49 4.25 2.30 4.07
CA ARG A 49 4.75 2.33 2.69
C ARG A 49 3.65 1.88 1.73
N ILE A 50 3.57 2.53 0.57
CA ILE A 50 2.80 2.00 -0.55
C ILE A 50 3.54 0.78 -1.09
N PHE A 51 2.86 -0.37 -1.08
CA PHE A 51 3.39 -1.63 -1.58
C PHE A 51 2.57 -2.09 -2.79
N THR A 52 3.01 -1.74 -4.00
CA THR A 52 2.18 -1.92 -5.21
C THR A 52 2.91 -2.61 -6.35
N ALA A 53 2.18 -3.42 -7.11
CA ALA A 53 2.66 -4.04 -8.34
C ALA A 53 2.92 -3.04 -9.49
N ARG A 54 2.36 -1.81 -9.44
CA ARG A 54 2.61 -0.79 -10.49
C ARG A 54 4.10 -0.57 -10.74
N CYS A 55 4.91 -0.65 -9.70
CA CYS A 55 6.35 -0.41 -9.77
C CYS A 55 7.17 -1.62 -10.23
N ALA A 56 6.50 -2.72 -10.63
CA ALA A 56 7.14 -3.83 -11.35
C ALA A 56 7.19 -3.59 -12.88
N GLY A 57 6.43 -2.62 -13.39
CA GLY A 57 6.41 -2.26 -14.81
C GLY A 57 7.63 -1.43 -15.23
N PRO A 58 7.87 -1.27 -16.54
CA PRO A 58 8.94 -0.41 -17.06
C PRO A 58 8.64 1.09 -16.94
N GLU A 59 7.39 1.45 -16.72
CA GLU A 59 6.92 2.85 -16.58
C GLU A 59 7.03 3.30 -15.12
N ASP A 60 7.34 4.58 -14.91
CA ASP A 60 7.47 5.13 -13.55
C ASP A 60 6.08 5.37 -12.93
N CYS A 61 5.72 4.50 -11.99
CA CYS A 61 4.49 4.55 -11.20
C CYS A 61 4.41 5.76 -10.25
N LYS A 62 5.55 6.31 -9.83
CA LYS A 62 5.65 7.13 -8.62
C LYS A 62 4.90 8.46 -8.73
N PRO A 63 5.00 9.26 -9.81
CA PRO A 63 4.39 10.59 -9.84
C PRO A 63 2.87 10.58 -9.55
N ALA A 64 2.14 9.60 -10.10
CA ALA A 64 0.70 9.48 -9.91
C ALA A 64 0.34 9.08 -8.46
N ILE A 65 1.10 8.16 -7.87
CA ILE A 65 0.91 7.70 -6.49
C ILE A 65 1.30 8.81 -5.51
N GLU A 66 2.43 9.49 -5.71
CA GLU A 66 2.89 10.60 -4.87
C GLU A 66 1.87 11.73 -4.85
N LYS A 67 1.31 12.08 -6.01
CA LYS A 67 0.20 13.05 -6.11
C LYS A 67 -1.02 12.60 -5.30
N PHE A 68 -1.45 11.34 -5.45
CA PHE A 68 -2.56 10.80 -4.69
C PHE A 68 -2.32 10.88 -3.18
N CYS A 69 -1.11 10.53 -2.72
CA CYS A 69 -0.71 10.60 -1.33
C CYS A 69 -0.76 12.05 -0.80
N LEU A 70 -0.21 13.01 -1.54
CA LEU A 70 -0.28 14.44 -1.15
C LEU A 70 -1.73 14.93 -1.03
N GLU A 71 -2.59 14.59 -1.99
CA GLU A 71 -3.98 15.09 -2.02
C GLU A 71 -4.86 14.43 -0.94
N ASN A 72 -4.67 13.14 -0.68
CA ASN A 72 -5.60 12.35 0.14
C ASN A 72 -5.06 12.03 1.53
N ILE A 73 -3.74 11.90 1.69
CA ILE A 73 -3.07 11.56 2.95
C ILE A 73 -2.46 12.82 3.60
N GLY A 74 -1.90 13.71 2.78
CA GLY A 74 -1.28 14.97 3.22
C GLY A 74 0.25 14.94 3.20
N GLU A 75 0.85 13.80 2.89
CA GLU A 75 2.29 13.63 2.72
C GLU A 75 2.60 12.52 1.69
N VAL A 76 3.80 12.54 1.11
CA VAL A 76 4.26 11.46 0.23
C VAL A 76 4.77 10.30 1.08
N LEU A 77 4.21 9.11 0.86
CA LEU A 77 4.67 7.88 1.49
C LEU A 77 5.75 7.20 0.64
N PRO A 78 6.72 6.48 1.24
CA PRO A 78 7.65 5.63 0.50
C PRO A 78 6.91 4.60 -0.35
N ILE A 79 7.38 4.37 -1.58
CA ILE A 79 6.75 3.46 -2.55
C ILE A 79 7.73 2.33 -2.88
N THR A 80 7.28 1.07 -2.77
CA THR A 80 8.08 -0.12 -3.08
C THR A 80 7.23 -1.23 -3.69
N ASN A 81 7.85 -2.13 -4.43
CA ASN A 81 7.30 -3.45 -4.77
C ASN A 81 8.17 -4.60 -4.20
N ILE A 82 9.11 -4.28 -3.32
CA ILE A 82 10.07 -5.21 -2.74
C ILE A 82 9.68 -5.49 -1.28
N LYS A 83 9.48 -6.77 -0.96
CA LYS A 83 9.30 -7.24 0.41
C LYS A 83 10.66 -7.36 1.10
N ASP A 84 10.74 -6.87 2.33
CA ASP A 84 11.90 -7.01 3.20
C ASP A 84 11.51 -7.56 4.58
N PHE A 85 12.50 -7.81 5.46
CA PHE A 85 12.28 -8.32 6.82
C PHE A 85 11.57 -7.34 7.76
N GLY A 86 11.38 -6.08 7.35
CA GLY A 86 10.72 -5.04 8.12
C GLY A 86 9.20 -5.00 7.95
N LEU A 87 8.63 -5.72 6.97
CA LEU A 87 7.17 -5.73 6.76
C LEU A 87 6.44 -6.39 7.94
N ILE A 88 5.62 -5.61 8.66
CA ILE A 88 4.83 -6.06 9.82
C ILE A 88 3.47 -6.60 9.36
N GLU A 89 2.72 -5.79 8.61
CA GLU A 89 1.41 -6.14 8.06
C GLU A 89 1.34 -5.75 6.58
N LEU A 90 0.64 -6.56 5.79
CA LEU A 90 0.29 -6.25 4.40
C LEU A 90 -1.23 -6.11 4.30
N TRP A 91 -1.67 -4.94 3.87
CA TRP A 91 -3.06 -4.62 3.57
C TRP A 91 -3.22 -4.56 2.05
N ASP A 92 -4.01 -5.47 1.49
CA ASP A 92 -4.09 -5.71 0.05
C ASP A 92 -5.41 -6.43 -0.26
N ASP A 93 -6.12 -6.00 -1.31
CA ASP A 93 -7.43 -6.52 -1.72
C ASP A 93 -7.38 -7.98 -2.21
N ARG A 94 -6.18 -8.48 -2.54
CA ARG A 94 -5.92 -9.82 -3.07
C ARG A 94 -5.17 -10.71 -2.10
N ALA A 95 -4.59 -10.19 -1.04
CA ALA A 95 -3.85 -10.99 -0.07
C ALA A 95 -4.77 -11.93 0.71
N VAL A 96 -4.37 -13.20 0.79
CA VAL A 96 -5.03 -14.21 1.62
C VAL A 96 -4.05 -14.68 2.68
N GLN A 97 -4.42 -14.52 3.96
CA GLN A 97 -3.56 -14.95 5.05
C GLN A 97 -3.51 -16.49 5.13
N VAL A 98 -2.29 -16.99 5.30
CA VAL A 98 -2.00 -18.39 5.56
C VAL A 98 -1.53 -18.54 7.00
N GLU A 99 -2.06 -19.53 7.72
CA GLU A 99 -1.63 -19.89 9.06
C GLU A 99 -0.16 -20.33 9.03
N TYR A 100 0.60 -19.82 9.99
CA TYR A 100 2.05 -19.98 10.04
C TYR A 100 2.47 -21.45 9.97
N ASN A 101 3.30 -21.79 8.99
CA ASN A 101 3.83 -23.14 8.75
C ASN A 101 2.80 -24.24 8.47
N THR A 102 1.53 -23.93 8.16
CA THR A 102 0.53 -24.97 7.88
C THR A 102 0.01 -24.97 6.44
N GLY A 103 0.13 -23.86 5.71
CA GLY A 103 -0.45 -23.74 4.37
C GLY A 103 -1.98 -23.59 4.37
N LYS A 104 -2.63 -23.56 5.54
CA LYS A 104 -4.08 -23.41 5.66
C LYS A 104 -4.48 -21.94 5.63
N ARG A 105 -5.58 -21.63 4.95
CA ARG A 105 -6.16 -20.29 4.94
C ARG A 105 -6.66 -19.91 6.34
N VAL A 106 -6.34 -18.71 6.79
CA VAL A 106 -6.99 -18.09 7.95
C VAL A 106 -8.37 -17.58 7.52
N GLY A 107 -9.39 -17.95 8.30
CA GLY A 107 -10.80 -17.64 8.03
C GLY A 107 -11.25 -16.32 8.62
#